data_AF-A0A7C5UA19-F1
#
_entry.id   AF-A0A7C5UA19-F1
#
_cell.length_a   1.000
_cell.length_b   1.000
_cell.length_c   1.000
_cell.angle_alpha   90.00
_cell.angle_beta   90.00
_cell.angle_gamma   90.00
#
_symmetry.space_group_name_H-M   'P 1'
#
loop_
_entity.id
_entity.type
_entity.pdbx_description
1 polymer ?
#
loop_
_entity_poly.entity_id
_entity_poly.type
_entity_poly.pdbx_seq_one_letter_code
_entity_poly.pdbx_strand_id
1 'polypeptide(L)'
;MAEPSPRTGATIVFAGILLSVSGYLLQDAALSGLITVVAGWFTRLTSLLMFDVGPAVMGFGLGWLLAGLHPMRKWYLYSCVAGLIVSTTAFTATSIVSVDSFIVSAVLLSLTWAVGPALLLAGVVSATLVNRRAAKHGVKPSPNPHEDILDVVVIVALYIPLIPLMNSEAFYIRYLLPALFTWVFWHVFADRFTVYLLRRQINQKIRLVAAEPPSPEETTLMNVVSRSYYPMAFGIGVTTTITSILDLLNIRIFGGDPFAATAGAAIASIAAIAAGSLYVGPVLWLFEDLGVRIFDTVKRVMKPPAIHSLADEMVEIYTFIFSPIGFTFTVADGDLLLALVLLGLTFHLLITISMTSTYLYLRFSAHQHLHRVLSKLTEKGLLTPYIRL
;
A
#
# COMPACT_ATOMS: atom_id res chain seq x y z
N MET A 1 -13.24 -17.62 -16.18
CA MET A 1 -13.84 -16.27 -16.13
C MET A 1 -13.52 -15.56 -17.43
N ALA A 2 -14.50 -14.86 -18.00
CA ALA A 2 -14.32 -14.06 -19.21
C ALA A 2 -13.38 -12.87 -18.93
N GLU A 3 -12.72 -12.36 -19.98
CA GLU A 3 -11.83 -11.22 -19.87
C GLU A 3 -12.58 -9.92 -19.53
N PRO A 4 -11.90 -8.93 -18.95
CA PRO A 4 -12.46 -7.59 -18.88
C PRO A 4 -12.83 -7.12 -20.28
N SER A 5 -14.12 -6.85 -20.48
CA SER A 5 -14.66 -6.44 -21.77
C SER A 5 -15.70 -5.33 -21.57
N PRO A 6 -15.77 -4.34 -22.48
CA PRO A 6 -16.75 -3.26 -22.34
C PRO A 6 -18.19 -3.76 -22.37
N ARG A 7 -18.46 -4.83 -23.15
CA ARG A 7 -19.79 -5.44 -23.24
C ARG A 7 -20.20 -6.06 -21.91
N THR A 8 -19.34 -6.90 -21.33
CA THR A 8 -19.61 -7.51 -20.02
C THR A 8 -19.74 -6.45 -18.93
N GLY A 9 -18.87 -5.45 -18.93
CA GLY A 9 -18.95 -4.32 -17.99
C GLY A 9 -20.28 -3.58 -18.10
N ALA A 10 -20.71 -3.22 -19.32
CA ALA A 10 -21.98 -2.54 -19.55
C ALA A 10 -23.20 -3.38 -19.10
N THR A 11 -23.19 -4.69 -19.33
CA THR A 11 -24.25 -5.58 -18.84
C THR A 11 -24.32 -5.62 -17.32
N ILE A 12 -23.17 -5.67 -16.64
CA ILE A 12 -23.10 -5.65 -15.18
C ILE A 12 -23.59 -4.30 -14.64
N VAL A 13 -23.18 -3.18 -15.25
CA VAL A 13 -23.67 -1.84 -14.87
C VAL A 13 -25.18 -1.77 -15.01
N PHE A 14 -25.73 -2.25 -16.13
CA PHE A 14 -27.17 -2.26 -16.36
C PHE A 14 -27.91 -3.11 -15.33
N ALA A 15 -27.38 -4.29 -14.96
CA ALA A 15 -27.93 -5.11 -13.89
C ALA A 15 -27.95 -4.37 -12.54
N GLY A 16 -26.87 -3.66 -12.21
CA GLY A 16 -26.81 -2.83 -11.00
C GLY A 16 -27.83 -1.68 -11.01
N ILE A 17 -28.03 -1.01 -12.15
CA ILE A 17 -29.07 0.02 -12.32
C ILE A 17 -30.46 -0.58 -12.09
N LEU A 18 -30.75 -1.75 -12.69
CA LEU A 18 -32.03 -2.42 -12.49
C LEU A 18 -32.28 -2.80 -11.03
N LEU A 19 -31.26 -3.24 -10.30
CA LEU A 19 -31.36 -3.53 -8.86
C LEU A 19 -31.70 -2.26 -8.06
N SER A 20 -30.99 -1.15 -8.31
CA SER A 20 -31.24 0.13 -7.62
C SER A 20 -32.63 0.69 -7.92
N VAL A 21 -33.05 0.66 -9.20
CA VAL A 21 -34.38 1.10 -9.63
C VAL A 21 -35.47 0.20 -9.04
N SER A 22 -35.26 -1.11 -9.00
CA SER A 22 -36.20 -2.04 -8.36
C SER A 22 -36.35 -1.75 -6.87
N GLY A 23 -35.25 -1.47 -6.17
CA GLY A 23 -35.28 -1.05 -4.76
C GLY A 23 -36.09 0.23 -4.53
N TYR A 24 -35.90 1.24 -5.40
CA TYR A 24 -36.66 2.48 -5.37
C TYR A 24 -38.16 2.27 -5.65
N LEU A 25 -38.50 1.53 -6.71
CA LEU A 25 -39.90 1.23 -7.06
C LEU A 25 -40.60 0.42 -5.97
N LEU A 26 -39.91 -0.51 -5.32
CA LEU A 26 -40.44 -1.27 -4.19
C LEU A 26 -40.69 -0.38 -2.96
N GLN A 27 -39.81 0.60 -2.70
CA GLN A 27 -40.02 1.58 -1.64
C GLN A 27 -41.23 2.48 -1.93
N ASP A 28 -41.35 2.97 -3.16
CA ASP A 28 -42.47 3.82 -3.57
C ASP A 28 -43.82 3.08 -3.54
N ALA A 29 -43.85 1.83 -4.02
CA ALA A 29 -45.03 0.97 -3.95
C ALA A 29 -45.44 0.62 -2.51
N ALA A 30 -44.48 0.54 -1.58
CA ALA A 30 -44.77 0.36 -0.16
C ALA A 30 -45.32 1.64 0.49
N LEU A 31 -44.76 2.81 0.18
CA LEU A 31 -45.21 4.09 0.73
C LEU A 31 -46.60 4.50 0.22
N SER A 32 -46.92 4.15 -1.02
CA SER A 32 -48.23 4.37 -1.64
C SER A 32 -49.31 3.37 -1.19
N GLY A 33 -48.96 2.38 -0.37
CA GLY A 33 -49.90 1.34 0.09
C GLY A 33 -50.28 0.30 -0.96
N LEU A 34 -49.62 0.32 -2.13
CA LEU A 34 -49.79 -0.65 -3.22
C LEU A 34 -49.31 -2.06 -2.82
N ILE A 35 -48.32 -2.15 -1.93
CA ILE A 35 -47.81 -3.40 -1.35
C ILE A 35 -48.02 -3.36 0.15
N THR A 36 -48.71 -4.37 0.70
CA THR A 36 -48.84 -4.54 2.15
C THR A 36 -47.51 -5.03 2.71
N VAL A 37 -46.77 -4.16 3.39
CA VAL A 37 -45.48 -4.50 3.98
C VAL A 37 -45.70 -5.24 5.29
N VAL A 38 -45.58 -6.57 5.27
CA VAL A 38 -45.92 -7.41 6.44
C VAL A 38 -44.75 -7.55 7.45
N ALA A 39 -43.52 -7.11 7.16
CA ALA A 39 -42.42 -7.23 8.12
C ALA A 39 -41.20 -6.31 7.84
N GLY A 40 -40.41 -6.07 8.90
CA GLY A 40 -39.20 -5.23 8.87
C GLY A 40 -38.03 -5.73 8.02
N TRP A 41 -38.16 -6.88 7.35
CA TRP A 41 -37.18 -7.35 6.36
C TRP A 41 -37.33 -6.61 5.01
N PHE A 42 -38.53 -6.11 4.69
CA PHE A 42 -38.80 -5.42 3.42
C PHE A 42 -38.05 -4.09 3.33
N THR A 43 -38.03 -3.31 4.43
CA THR A 43 -37.28 -2.04 4.51
C THR A 43 -35.77 -2.24 4.44
N ARG A 44 -35.26 -3.35 4.99
CA ARG A 44 -33.84 -3.73 4.85
C ARG A 44 -33.50 -4.17 3.43
N LEU A 45 -34.41 -4.88 2.76
CA LEU A 45 -34.21 -5.32 1.38
C LEU A 45 -34.18 -4.12 0.41
N THR A 46 -35.10 -3.16 0.55
CA THR A 46 -35.09 -1.96 -0.31
C THR A 46 -33.84 -1.10 -0.09
N SER A 47 -33.40 -0.92 1.16
CA SER A 47 -32.15 -0.21 1.44
C SER A 47 -30.92 -0.93 0.90
N LEU A 48 -30.87 -2.27 1.00
CA LEU A 48 -29.78 -3.07 0.43
C LEU A 48 -29.72 -2.96 -1.10
N LEU A 49 -30.88 -3.04 -1.78
CA LEU A 49 -30.93 -2.94 -3.24
C LEU A 49 -30.54 -1.54 -3.74
N MET A 50 -31.01 -0.49 -3.05
CA MET A 50 -30.81 0.90 -3.49
C MET A 50 -29.45 1.48 -3.10
N PHE A 51 -28.92 1.14 -1.92
CA PHE A 51 -27.72 1.78 -1.37
C PHE A 51 -26.53 0.85 -1.12
N ASP A 52 -26.65 -0.45 -1.36
CA ASP A 52 -25.55 -1.39 -1.14
C ASP A 52 -25.29 -2.25 -2.38
N VAL A 53 -26.09 -3.30 -2.60
CA VAL A 53 -25.88 -4.30 -3.66
C VAL A 53 -25.99 -3.70 -5.06
N GLY A 54 -27.03 -2.90 -5.33
CA GLY A 54 -27.19 -2.24 -6.63
C GLY A 54 -25.98 -1.36 -6.98
N PRO A 55 -25.63 -0.38 -6.14
CA PRO A 55 -24.43 0.43 -6.32
C PRO A 55 -23.11 -0.37 -6.38
N ALA A 56 -22.93 -1.42 -5.56
CA ALA A 56 -21.75 -2.28 -5.63
C ALA A 56 -21.64 -2.98 -6.99
N VAL A 57 -22.74 -3.55 -7.50
CA VAL A 57 -22.79 -4.19 -8.83
C VAL A 57 -22.49 -3.16 -9.92
N MET A 58 -23.05 -1.94 -9.83
CA MET A 58 -22.73 -0.85 -10.75
C MET A 58 -21.23 -0.49 -10.71
N GLY A 59 -20.66 -0.32 -9.51
CA GLY A 59 -19.25 -0.01 -9.31
C GLY A 59 -18.34 -1.09 -9.89
N PHE A 60 -18.64 -2.36 -9.63
CA PHE A 60 -17.89 -3.48 -10.22
C PHE A 60 -17.96 -3.46 -11.75
N GLY A 61 -19.15 -3.25 -12.31
CA GLY A 61 -19.37 -3.17 -13.76
C GLY A 61 -18.60 -2.02 -14.43
N LEU A 62 -18.57 -0.84 -13.78
CA LEU A 62 -17.80 0.31 -14.25
C LEU A 62 -16.30 0.02 -14.25
N GLY A 63 -15.78 -0.60 -13.18
CA GLY A 63 -14.39 -1.03 -13.12
C GLY A 63 -14.06 -2.05 -14.22
N TRP A 64 -14.94 -3.02 -14.44
CA TRP A 64 -14.79 -4.02 -15.50
C TRP A 64 -14.77 -3.40 -16.90
N LEU A 65 -15.60 -2.38 -17.12
CA LEU A 65 -15.66 -1.62 -18.37
C LEU A 65 -14.34 -0.88 -18.59
N LEU A 66 -13.86 -0.12 -17.59
CA LEU A 66 -12.60 0.62 -17.67
C LEU A 66 -11.40 -0.30 -17.95
N ALA A 67 -11.31 -1.42 -17.25
CA ALA A 67 -10.27 -2.42 -17.48
C ALA A 67 -10.37 -3.05 -18.89
N GLY A 68 -11.59 -3.16 -19.43
CA GLY A 68 -11.88 -3.77 -20.72
C GLY A 68 -11.63 -2.88 -21.94
N LEU A 69 -11.38 -1.57 -21.76
CA LEU A 69 -11.09 -0.66 -22.88
C LEU A 69 -9.77 -1.03 -23.59
N HIS A 70 -8.76 -1.45 -22.84
CA HIS A 70 -7.50 -1.97 -23.37
C HIS A 70 -7.00 -3.19 -22.57
N PRO A 71 -7.53 -4.40 -22.85
CA PRO A 71 -7.35 -5.59 -22.01
C PRO A 71 -5.93 -6.17 -22.00
N MET A 72 -5.05 -5.72 -22.90
CA MET A 72 -3.63 -6.10 -22.95
C MET A 72 -2.69 -5.08 -22.28
N ARG A 73 -3.25 -4.00 -21.74
CA ARG A 73 -2.52 -2.96 -20.99
C ARG A 73 -2.94 -2.98 -19.53
N LYS A 74 -2.16 -2.32 -18.66
CA LYS A 74 -2.49 -2.13 -17.24
C LYS A 74 -3.64 -1.12 -16.98
N TRP A 75 -4.74 -1.20 -17.74
CA TRP A 75 -5.90 -0.30 -17.58
C TRP A 75 -6.75 -0.61 -16.36
N TYR A 76 -6.63 -1.82 -15.81
CA TYR A 76 -7.21 -2.18 -14.51
C TYR A 76 -6.77 -1.24 -13.37
N LEU A 77 -5.61 -0.57 -13.51
CA LEU A 77 -5.15 0.43 -12.54
C LEU A 77 -6.13 1.60 -12.39
N TYR A 78 -6.80 2.04 -13.47
CA TYR A 78 -7.82 3.09 -13.37
C TYR A 78 -8.97 2.69 -12.46
N SER A 79 -9.37 1.42 -12.48
CA SER A 79 -10.44 0.93 -11.61
C SER A 79 -10.02 0.94 -10.15
N CYS A 80 -8.79 0.50 -9.86
CA CYS A 80 -8.25 0.55 -8.50
C CYS A 80 -8.15 1.99 -7.98
N VAL A 81 -7.57 2.88 -8.77
CA VAL A 81 -7.38 4.29 -8.39
C VAL A 81 -8.73 5.00 -8.24
N ALA A 82 -9.67 4.78 -9.15
CA ALA A 82 -11.02 5.35 -9.04
C ALA A 82 -11.74 4.85 -7.79
N GLY A 83 -11.68 3.55 -7.49
CA GLY A 83 -12.28 2.98 -6.29
C GLY A 83 -11.71 3.58 -5.00
N LEU A 84 -10.39 3.77 -4.94
CA LEU A 84 -9.73 4.43 -3.81
C LEU A 84 -10.21 5.88 -3.66
N ILE A 85 -10.19 6.69 -4.72
CA ILE A 85 -10.62 8.10 -4.68
C ILE A 85 -12.09 8.22 -4.28
N VAL A 86 -12.98 7.41 -4.89
CA VAL A 86 -14.41 7.44 -4.58
C VAL A 86 -14.62 7.11 -3.11
N SER A 87 -13.97 6.05 -2.61
CA SER A 87 -14.09 5.64 -1.23
C SER A 87 -13.61 6.72 -0.26
N THR A 88 -12.41 7.25 -0.48
CA THR A 88 -11.79 8.21 0.45
C THR A 88 -12.47 9.57 0.39
N THR A 89 -12.84 10.05 -0.80
CA THR A 89 -13.51 11.34 -0.97
C THR A 89 -14.93 11.31 -0.39
N ALA A 90 -15.68 10.24 -0.64
CA ALA A 90 -17.01 10.08 -0.05
C ALA A 90 -16.93 9.99 1.48
N PHE A 91 -15.95 9.24 2.01
CA PHE A 91 -15.71 9.17 3.45
C PHE A 91 -15.41 10.55 4.04
N THR A 92 -14.48 11.29 3.45
CA THR A 92 -14.16 12.65 3.87
C THR A 92 -15.39 13.57 3.81
N ALA A 93 -16.18 13.48 2.74
CA ALA A 93 -17.38 14.28 2.58
C ALA A 93 -18.40 14.04 3.70
N THR A 94 -18.52 12.82 4.24
CA THR A 94 -19.40 12.55 5.40
C THR A 94 -19.00 13.33 6.65
N SER A 95 -17.72 13.69 6.79
CA SER A 95 -17.21 14.42 7.96
C SER A 95 -17.24 15.94 7.78
N ILE A 96 -17.29 16.43 6.54
CA ILE A 96 -17.24 17.88 6.24
C ILE A 96 -18.63 18.45 6.00
N VAL A 97 -19.52 17.70 5.35
CA VAL A 97 -20.87 18.17 5.02
C VAL A 97 -21.78 17.90 6.22
N SER A 98 -22.51 18.91 6.69
CA SER A 98 -23.61 18.69 7.64
C SER A 98 -24.72 17.94 6.92
N VAL A 99 -24.72 16.61 7.05
CA VAL A 99 -25.64 15.77 6.31
C VAL A 99 -26.98 15.68 7.03
N ASP A 100 -27.80 16.72 6.87
CA ASP A 100 -29.15 16.74 7.46
C ASP A 100 -30.14 15.84 6.68
N SER A 101 -29.76 15.44 5.46
CA SER A 101 -30.59 14.59 4.59
C SER A 101 -30.16 13.13 4.65
N PHE A 102 -31.09 12.25 5.05
CA PHE A 102 -30.91 10.79 5.04
C PHE A 102 -30.40 10.27 3.68
N ILE A 103 -30.93 10.81 2.57
CA ILE A 103 -30.56 10.36 1.21
C ILE A 103 -29.09 10.68 0.93
N VAL A 104 -28.62 11.86 1.32
CA VAL A 104 -27.22 12.26 1.09
C VAL A 104 -26.29 11.37 1.93
N SER A 105 -26.64 11.09 3.19
CA SER A 105 -25.86 10.18 4.05
C SER A 105 -25.79 8.78 3.47
N ALA A 106 -26.93 8.25 3.00
CA ALA A 106 -27.00 6.92 2.41
C ALA A 106 -26.19 6.82 1.11
N VAL A 107 -26.20 7.85 0.27
CA VAL A 107 -25.38 7.90 -0.96
C VAL A 107 -23.89 7.97 -0.62
N LEU A 108 -23.48 8.82 0.32
CA LEU A 108 -22.07 8.92 0.72
C LEU A 108 -21.56 7.61 1.32
N LEU A 109 -22.34 6.97 2.21
CA LEU A 109 -22.00 5.66 2.77
C LEU A 109 -21.96 4.58 1.69
N SER A 110 -22.87 4.62 0.72
CA SER A 110 -22.85 3.72 -0.44
C SER A 110 -21.58 3.88 -1.28
N LEU A 111 -21.17 5.12 -1.55
CA LEU A 111 -19.94 5.40 -2.28
C LEU A 111 -18.70 4.92 -1.52
N THR A 112 -18.66 5.13 -0.20
CA THR A 112 -17.56 4.68 0.67
C THR A 112 -17.47 3.18 0.80
N TRP A 113 -18.58 2.49 1.08
CA TRP A 113 -18.57 1.10 1.54
C TRP A 113 -18.99 0.09 0.47
N ALA A 114 -19.68 0.51 -0.59
CA ALA A 114 -20.15 -0.36 -1.66
C ALA A 114 -19.41 -0.08 -2.99
N VAL A 115 -19.53 1.13 -3.53
CA VAL A 115 -19.03 1.47 -4.87
C VAL A 115 -17.50 1.47 -4.93
N GLY A 116 -16.83 2.15 -3.99
CA GLY A 116 -15.36 2.22 -3.92
C GLY A 116 -14.71 0.83 -3.82
N PRO A 117 -15.10 0.00 -2.83
CA PRO A 117 -14.61 -1.37 -2.70
C PRO A 117 -14.93 -2.26 -3.91
N ALA A 118 -16.09 -2.12 -4.54
CA ALA A 118 -16.44 -2.88 -5.74
C ALA A 118 -15.57 -2.50 -6.97
N LEU A 119 -15.25 -1.21 -7.14
CA LEU A 119 -14.32 -0.73 -8.16
C LEU A 119 -12.90 -1.28 -7.94
N LEU A 120 -12.43 -1.25 -6.69
CA LEU A 120 -11.14 -1.85 -6.29
C LEU A 120 -11.12 -3.34 -6.61
N LEU A 121 -12.17 -4.07 -6.22
CA LEU A 121 -12.30 -5.50 -6.48
C LEU A 121 -12.30 -5.80 -7.99
N ALA A 122 -13.05 -5.04 -8.79
CA ALA A 122 -13.05 -5.18 -10.24
C ALA A 122 -11.65 -4.96 -10.84
N GLY A 123 -10.92 -3.96 -10.34
CA GLY A 123 -9.53 -3.72 -10.72
C GLY A 123 -8.60 -4.87 -10.38
N VAL A 124 -8.65 -5.38 -9.14
CA VAL A 124 -7.84 -6.52 -8.68
C VAL A 124 -8.15 -7.78 -9.48
N VAL A 125 -9.42 -8.14 -9.64
CA VAL A 125 -9.82 -9.32 -10.41
C VAL A 125 -9.38 -9.17 -11.87
N SER A 126 -9.57 -7.99 -12.48
CA SER A 126 -9.08 -7.72 -13.84
C SER A 126 -7.57 -7.86 -13.94
N ALA A 127 -6.81 -7.33 -12.97
CA ALA A 127 -5.34 -7.46 -12.92
C ALA A 127 -4.90 -8.93 -12.90
N THR A 128 -5.54 -9.76 -12.07
CA THR A 128 -5.22 -11.20 -11.99
C THR A 128 -5.48 -11.92 -13.32
N LEU A 129 -6.58 -11.61 -14.00
CA LEU A 129 -6.94 -12.22 -15.28
C LEU A 129 -6.01 -11.78 -16.41
N VAL A 130 -5.73 -10.47 -16.51
CA VAL A 130 -4.82 -9.89 -17.51
C VAL A 130 -3.41 -10.45 -17.34
N ASN A 131 -2.88 -10.46 -16.11
CA ASN A 131 -1.55 -10.99 -15.82
C ASN A 131 -1.45 -12.50 -16.08
N ARG A 132 -2.47 -13.27 -15.71
CA ARG A 132 -2.50 -14.73 -15.98
C ARG A 132 -2.47 -15.03 -17.48
N ARG A 133 -3.17 -14.23 -18.29
CA ARG A 133 -3.17 -14.40 -19.75
C ARG A 133 -1.85 -13.98 -20.38
N ALA A 134 -1.35 -12.82 -19.98
CA ALA A 134 -0.05 -12.32 -20.41
C ALA A 134 1.04 -13.38 -20.16
N ALA A 135 1.07 -13.95 -18.95
CA ALA A 135 1.96 -15.06 -18.59
C ALA A 135 1.75 -16.31 -19.47
N LYS A 136 0.49 -16.72 -19.73
CA LYS A 136 0.18 -17.86 -20.62
C LYS A 136 0.71 -17.65 -22.05
N HIS A 137 0.84 -16.42 -22.50
CA HIS A 137 1.36 -16.07 -23.82
C HIS A 137 2.84 -15.66 -23.81
N GLY A 138 3.51 -15.71 -22.66
CA GLY A 138 4.92 -15.32 -22.53
C GLY A 138 5.15 -13.81 -22.75
N VAL A 139 4.11 -12.99 -22.63
CA VAL A 139 4.17 -11.54 -22.84
C VAL A 139 3.96 -10.84 -21.50
N LYS A 140 4.59 -9.67 -21.29
CA LYS A 140 4.26 -8.78 -20.17
C LYS A 140 3.21 -7.77 -20.62
N PRO A 141 2.17 -7.47 -19.81
CA PRO A 141 1.20 -6.45 -20.17
C PRO A 141 1.91 -5.12 -20.40
N SER A 142 1.56 -4.41 -21.46
CA SER A 142 2.17 -3.10 -21.71
C SER A 142 1.77 -2.12 -20.60
N PRO A 143 2.66 -1.19 -20.23
CA PRO A 143 2.40 -0.22 -19.17
C PRO A 143 1.20 0.68 -19.49
N ASN A 144 0.63 1.28 -18.45
CA ASN A 144 -0.39 2.30 -18.64
C ASN A 144 0.29 3.62 -19.08
N PRO A 145 -0.18 4.32 -20.13
CA PRO A 145 0.40 5.61 -20.51
C PRO A 145 0.37 6.68 -19.40
N HIS A 146 -0.46 6.50 -18.36
CA HIS A 146 -0.63 7.45 -17.26
C HIS A 146 -0.19 6.86 -15.92
N GLU A 147 0.65 5.81 -15.92
CA GLU A 147 1.08 5.12 -14.70
C GLU A 147 1.66 6.12 -13.67
N ASP A 148 2.60 6.99 -14.08
CA ASP A 148 3.14 8.07 -13.22
C ASP A 148 2.07 8.96 -12.55
N ILE A 149 0.99 9.30 -13.26
CA ILE A 149 -0.09 10.14 -12.72
C ILE A 149 -0.92 9.33 -11.73
N LEU A 150 -1.21 8.08 -12.04
CA LEU A 150 -1.97 7.18 -11.17
C LEU A 150 -1.24 6.93 -9.85
N ASP A 151 0.09 6.83 -9.88
CA ASP A 151 0.94 6.69 -8.69
C ASP A 151 0.74 7.87 -7.73
N VAL A 152 0.85 9.10 -8.25
CA VAL A 152 0.64 10.34 -7.47
C VAL A 152 -0.77 10.37 -6.90
N VAL A 153 -1.77 10.01 -7.70
CA VAL A 153 -3.17 10.05 -7.28
C VAL A 153 -3.44 9.06 -6.16
N VAL A 154 -2.85 7.86 -6.18
CA VAL A 154 -2.98 6.89 -5.07
C VAL A 154 -2.41 7.46 -3.78
N ILE A 155 -1.24 8.08 -3.84
CA ILE A 155 -0.61 8.69 -2.66
C ILE A 155 -1.47 9.82 -2.13
N VAL A 156 -1.94 10.72 -2.99
CA VAL A 156 -2.84 11.81 -2.60
C VAL A 156 -4.12 11.26 -1.98
N ALA A 157 -4.67 10.17 -2.52
CA ALA A 157 -5.89 9.56 -2.01
C ALA A 157 -5.74 9.01 -0.58
N LEU A 158 -4.53 8.64 -0.14
CA LEU A 158 -4.26 8.28 1.26
C LEU A 158 -4.38 9.48 2.21
N TYR A 159 -4.14 10.70 1.72
CA TYR A 159 -4.27 11.93 2.52
C TYR A 159 -5.68 12.53 2.50
N ILE A 160 -6.54 12.16 1.53
CA ILE A 160 -7.91 12.70 1.41
C ILE A 160 -8.75 12.52 2.70
N PRO A 161 -8.77 11.35 3.37
CA PRO A 161 -9.49 11.16 4.65
C PRO A 161 -9.03 12.09 5.77
N LEU A 162 -7.83 12.67 5.63
CA LEU A 162 -7.19 13.50 6.63
C LEU A 162 -7.41 15.01 6.39
N ILE A 163 -8.05 15.39 5.29
CA ILE A 163 -8.39 16.79 4.98
C ILE A 163 -9.11 17.51 6.15
N PRO A 164 -10.08 16.89 6.85
CA PRO A 164 -10.74 17.54 7.99
C PRO A 164 -9.77 17.88 9.13
N LEU A 165 -8.63 17.20 9.20
CA LEU A 165 -7.58 17.40 10.20
C LEU A 165 -6.50 18.39 9.75
N MET A 166 -6.60 19.01 8.57
CA MET A 166 -5.56 19.92 8.06
C MET A 166 -5.29 21.13 8.96
N ASN A 167 -6.27 21.56 9.75
CA ASN A 167 -6.09 22.65 10.72
C ASN A 167 -5.47 22.16 12.04
N SER A 168 -5.23 20.86 12.20
CA SER A 168 -4.66 20.27 13.40
C SER A 168 -3.14 20.10 13.25
N GLU A 169 -2.38 20.58 14.23
CA GLU A 169 -0.94 20.28 14.33
C GLU A 169 -0.66 18.78 14.35
N ALA A 170 -1.59 17.98 14.89
CA ALA A 170 -1.48 16.53 14.95
C ALA A 170 -1.45 15.88 13.55
N PHE A 171 -2.11 16.46 12.54
CA PHE A 171 -2.03 15.98 11.16
C PHE A 171 -0.60 16.08 10.64
N TYR A 172 0.02 17.25 10.79
CA TYR A 172 1.38 17.49 10.33
C TYR A 172 2.39 16.62 11.07
N ILE A 173 2.29 16.55 12.40
CA ILE A 173 3.22 15.79 13.25
C ILE A 173 3.10 14.28 13.02
N ARG A 174 1.90 13.75 12.76
CA ARG A 174 1.69 12.31 12.64
C ARG A 174 1.82 11.78 11.22
N TYR A 175 1.46 12.55 10.19
CA TYR A 175 1.41 12.05 8.81
C TYR A 175 2.46 12.70 7.90
N LEU A 176 2.53 14.03 7.86
CA LEU A 176 3.38 14.73 6.88
C LEU A 176 4.85 14.73 7.28
N LEU A 177 5.15 15.22 8.48
CA LEU A 177 6.52 15.35 8.97
C LEU A 177 7.23 13.98 9.02
N PRO A 178 6.62 12.89 9.51
CA PRO A 178 7.31 11.61 9.53
C PRO A 178 7.66 11.07 8.15
N ALA A 179 6.77 11.23 7.16
CA ALA A 179 7.05 10.84 5.78
C ALA A 179 8.22 11.65 5.20
N LEU A 180 8.23 12.97 5.41
CA LEU A 180 9.29 13.87 4.95
C LEU A 180 10.62 13.59 5.67
N PHE A 181 10.63 13.45 7.00
CA PHE A 181 11.82 13.14 7.77
C PHE A 181 12.42 11.79 7.38
N THR A 182 11.57 10.77 7.21
CA THR A 182 11.99 9.45 6.73
C THR A 182 12.66 9.57 5.36
N TRP A 183 12.01 10.25 4.42
CA TRP A 183 12.58 10.48 3.09
C TRP A 183 13.90 11.26 3.14
N VAL A 184 13.97 12.37 3.88
CA VAL A 184 15.19 13.18 4.01
C VAL A 184 16.32 12.36 4.63
N PHE A 185 16.02 11.57 5.67
CA PHE A 185 17.00 10.69 6.29
C PHE A 185 17.55 9.68 5.27
N TRP A 186 16.68 9.00 4.52
CA TRP A 186 17.11 8.10 3.45
C TRP A 186 17.91 8.82 2.37
N HIS A 187 17.46 10.00 1.94
CA HIS A 187 18.11 10.82 0.92
C HIS A 187 19.54 11.22 1.30
N VAL A 188 19.79 11.49 2.58
CA VAL A 188 21.09 11.94 3.08
C VAL A 188 22.06 10.77 3.35
N PHE A 189 21.54 9.64 3.84
CA PHE A 189 22.38 8.58 4.40
C PHE A 189 22.50 7.31 3.54
N ALA A 190 21.55 7.01 2.64
CA ALA A 190 21.52 5.72 1.96
C ALA A 190 22.77 5.44 1.12
N ASP A 191 23.26 6.40 0.33
CA ASP A 191 24.45 6.22 -0.50
C ASP A 191 25.72 5.96 0.35
N ARG A 192 25.91 6.77 1.40
CA ARG A 192 27.06 6.66 2.32
C ARG A 192 27.05 5.31 3.03
N PHE A 193 25.88 4.89 3.50
CA PHE A 193 25.72 3.66 4.25
C PHE A 193 25.88 2.43 3.35
N THR A 194 25.35 2.46 2.13
CA THR A 194 25.54 1.42 1.11
C THR A 194 27.03 1.21 0.81
N VAL A 195 27.78 2.28 0.56
CA VAL A 195 29.24 2.20 0.33
C VAL A 195 29.97 1.65 1.55
N TYR A 196 29.58 2.05 2.76
CA TYR A 196 30.18 1.55 4.00
C TYR A 196 29.98 0.03 4.16
N LEU A 197 28.77 -0.46 3.93
CA LEU A 197 28.43 -1.88 4.06
C LEU A 197 29.14 -2.73 3.01
N LEU A 198 29.14 -2.30 1.76
CA LEU A 198 29.87 -2.97 0.68
C LEU A 198 31.38 -3.02 0.95
N ARG A 199 31.95 -1.91 1.46
CA ARG A 199 33.36 -1.88 1.84
C ARG A 199 33.68 -2.88 2.94
N ARG A 200 32.80 -3.03 3.94
CA ARG A 200 33.01 -3.97 5.06
C ARG A 200 33.01 -5.44 4.62
N GLN A 201 32.39 -5.75 3.48
CA GLN A 201 32.36 -7.11 2.92
C GLN A 201 33.62 -7.46 2.13
N ILE A 202 34.44 -6.47 1.75
CA ILE A 202 35.71 -6.67 1.03
C ILE A 202 36.80 -7.12 2.00
N ASN A 203 37.49 -8.19 1.61
CA ASN A 203 38.69 -8.69 2.29
C ASN A 203 39.68 -9.19 1.22
N GLN A 204 40.89 -9.63 1.60
CA GLN A 204 41.89 -10.14 0.64
C GLN A 204 41.35 -11.22 -0.33
N LYS A 205 40.33 -11.97 0.12
CA LYS A 205 39.69 -13.08 -0.60
C LYS A 205 38.35 -12.70 -1.27
N ILE A 206 37.81 -11.51 -0.99
CA ILE A 206 36.46 -11.12 -1.39
C ILE A 206 36.52 -9.77 -2.11
N ARG A 207 36.05 -9.72 -3.35
CA ARG A 207 36.08 -8.52 -4.21
C ARG A 207 34.68 -8.15 -4.66
N LEU A 208 34.44 -6.86 -4.93
CA LEU A 208 33.24 -6.41 -5.61
C LEU A 208 33.48 -6.37 -7.11
N VAL A 209 32.55 -6.92 -7.89
CA VAL A 209 32.61 -6.98 -9.35
C VAL A 209 31.32 -6.37 -9.88
N ALA A 210 31.44 -5.47 -10.87
CA ALA A 210 30.29 -5.04 -11.65
C ALA A 210 29.91 -6.19 -12.58
N ALA A 211 28.86 -6.95 -12.27
CA ALA A 211 28.46 -8.13 -13.04
C ALA A 211 27.35 -7.83 -14.06
N GLU A 212 26.49 -6.87 -13.72
CA GLU A 212 25.34 -6.44 -14.53
C GLU A 212 25.39 -4.92 -14.70
N PRO A 213 24.82 -4.38 -15.80
CA PRO A 213 24.65 -2.94 -15.92
C PRO A 213 23.71 -2.43 -14.82
N PRO A 214 24.01 -1.26 -14.21
CA PRO A 214 23.12 -0.70 -13.20
C PRO A 214 21.78 -0.32 -13.84
N SER A 215 20.69 -0.75 -13.23
CA SER A 215 19.34 -0.48 -13.69
C SER A 215 18.54 0.13 -12.55
N PRO A 216 18.35 1.47 -12.50
CA PRO A 216 17.50 2.07 -11.50
C PRO A 216 16.07 1.55 -11.69
N GLU A 217 15.44 1.13 -10.60
CA GLU A 217 14.08 0.61 -10.69
C GLU A 217 13.08 1.71 -11.09
N GLU A 218 12.10 1.34 -11.91
CA GLU A 218 11.08 2.27 -12.40
C GLU A 218 10.17 2.73 -11.25
N THR A 219 9.84 4.03 -11.20
CA THR A 219 8.83 4.56 -10.26
C THR A 219 7.44 4.24 -10.80
N THR A 220 6.96 3.03 -10.53
CA THR A 220 5.59 2.59 -10.85
C THR A 220 4.81 2.29 -9.56
N LEU A 221 3.48 2.41 -9.56
CA LEU A 221 2.65 2.15 -8.38
C LEU A 221 2.95 0.78 -7.78
N MET A 222 3.12 -0.23 -8.63
CA MET A 222 3.36 -1.58 -8.16
C MET A 222 4.70 -1.67 -7.42
N ASN A 223 5.74 -1.01 -7.93
CA ASN A 223 7.05 -0.95 -7.29
C ASN A 223 6.99 -0.14 -6.00
N VAL A 224 6.29 1.00 -5.98
CA VAL A 224 6.11 1.81 -4.77
C VAL A 224 5.40 1.00 -3.70
N VAL A 225 4.30 0.32 -4.03
CA VAL A 225 3.53 -0.52 -3.10
C VAL A 225 4.41 -1.69 -2.61
N SER A 226 5.05 -2.44 -3.51
CA SER A 226 5.88 -3.60 -3.14
C SER A 226 7.09 -3.21 -2.29
N ARG A 227 7.70 -2.05 -2.56
CA ARG A 227 8.85 -1.55 -1.81
C ARG A 227 8.43 -0.94 -0.47
N SER A 228 7.28 -0.28 -0.40
CA SER A 228 6.73 0.30 0.84
C SER A 228 6.40 -0.75 1.91
N TYR A 229 6.19 -2.01 1.50
CA TYR A 229 6.04 -3.14 2.42
C TYR A 229 7.25 -3.29 3.34
N TYR A 230 8.48 -3.20 2.82
CA TYR A 230 9.69 -3.48 3.61
C TYR A 230 9.85 -2.53 4.81
N PRO A 231 9.79 -1.18 4.63
CA PRO A 231 9.81 -0.26 5.77
C PRO A 231 8.67 -0.52 6.76
N MET A 232 7.46 -0.73 6.26
CA MET A 232 6.28 -0.91 7.11
C MET A 232 6.39 -2.17 7.97
N ALA A 233 6.73 -3.30 7.34
CA ALA A 233 6.93 -4.58 8.00
C ALA A 233 8.06 -4.50 9.03
N PHE A 234 9.17 -3.87 8.69
CA PHE A 234 10.27 -3.64 9.62
C PHE A 234 9.86 -2.81 10.83
N GLY A 235 9.13 -1.70 10.63
CA GLY A 235 8.69 -0.84 11.73
C GLY A 235 7.80 -1.57 12.73
N ILE A 236 6.86 -2.35 12.21
CA ILE A 236 5.97 -3.21 12.98
C ILE A 236 6.76 -4.32 13.69
N GLY A 237 7.62 -5.04 12.97
CA GLY A 237 8.41 -6.16 13.49
C GLY A 237 9.32 -5.73 14.64
N VAL A 238 10.02 -4.60 14.48
CA VAL A 238 10.87 -4.04 15.54
C VAL A 238 10.06 -3.61 16.75
N THR A 239 8.97 -2.88 16.55
CA THR A 239 8.15 -2.37 17.67
C THR A 239 7.58 -3.52 18.49
N THR A 240 7.06 -4.54 17.82
CA THR A 240 6.42 -5.68 18.47
C THR A 240 7.44 -6.58 19.17
N THR A 241 8.63 -6.76 18.58
CA THR A 241 9.75 -7.47 19.21
C THR A 241 10.23 -6.74 20.48
N ILE A 242 10.43 -5.43 20.41
CA ILE A 242 10.82 -4.60 21.57
C ILE A 242 9.75 -4.67 22.66
N THR A 243 8.48 -4.58 22.28
CA THR A 243 7.34 -4.69 23.22
C THR A 243 7.37 -6.04 23.92
N SER A 244 7.51 -7.14 23.17
CA SER A 244 7.54 -8.50 23.72
C SER A 244 8.71 -8.70 24.69
N ILE A 245 9.90 -8.19 24.36
CA ILE A 245 11.07 -8.25 25.24
C ILE A 245 10.83 -7.46 26.54
N LEU A 246 10.22 -6.29 26.44
CA LEU A 246 9.99 -5.44 27.61
C LEU A 246 8.85 -5.94 28.48
N ASP A 247 7.82 -6.55 27.89
CA ASP A 247 6.78 -7.27 28.63
C ASP A 247 7.35 -8.47 29.40
N LEU A 248 8.31 -9.21 28.82
CA LEU A 248 9.05 -10.28 29.54
C LEU A 248 9.84 -9.74 30.74
N LEU A 249 10.30 -8.49 30.67
CA LEU A 249 10.96 -7.79 31.77
C LEU A 249 9.98 -7.08 32.72
N ASN A 250 8.67 -7.30 32.54
CA ASN A 250 7.58 -6.67 33.28
C ASN A 250 7.57 -5.12 33.16
N ILE A 251 8.07 -4.60 32.04
CA ILE A 251 8.08 -3.17 31.69
C ILE A 251 7.06 -2.93 30.58
N ARG A 252 5.89 -2.40 30.94
CA ARG A 252 4.86 -2.02 29.97
C ARG A 252 5.14 -0.62 29.41
N ILE A 253 5.61 -0.54 28.16
CA ILE A 253 5.85 0.76 27.49
C ILE A 253 4.54 1.39 27.00
N PHE A 254 3.65 0.56 26.46
CA PHE A 254 2.40 0.99 25.83
C PHE A 254 1.22 0.68 26.76
N GLY A 255 1.15 1.41 27.87
CA GLY A 255 0.03 1.36 28.82
C GLY A 255 -1.00 2.46 28.57
N GLY A 256 -2.15 2.37 29.25
CA GLY A 256 -3.23 3.36 29.17
C GLY A 256 -4.47 2.82 28.47
N ASP A 257 -5.26 3.71 27.89
CA ASP A 257 -6.42 3.32 27.08
C ASP A 257 -5.99 2.69 25.73
N PRO A 258 -6.87 1.90 25.09
CA PRO A 258 -6.53 1.17 23.87
C PRO A 258 -6.05 2.05 22.71
N PHE A 259 -6.57 3.29 22.60
CA PHE A 259 -6.16 4.23 21.56
C PHE A 259 -4.77 4.81 21.84
N ALA A 260 -4.48 5.18 23.10
CA ALA A 260 -3.17 5.68 23.50
C ALA A 260 -2.07 4.62 23.31
N ALA A 261 -2.32 3.38 23.73
CA ALA A 261 -1.37 2.28 23.56
C ALA A 261 -1.08 2.02 22.07
N THR A 262 -2.14 2.00 21.24
CA THR A 262 -2.01 1.82 19.78
C THR A 262 -1.28 2.97 19.12
N ALA A 263 -1.56 4.22 19.52
CA ALA A 263 -0.85 5.39 19.02
C ALA A 263 0.64 5.35 19.40
N GLY A 264 0.98 4.94 20.63
CA GLY A 264 2.35 4.77 21.08
C GLY A 264 3.12 3.74 20.24
N ALA A 265 2.52 2.57 19.99
CA ALA A 265 3.10 1.55 19.14
C ALA A 265 3.27 2.03 17.68
N ALA A 266 2.30 2.79 17.15
CA ALA A 266 2.41 3.37 15.83
C ALA A 266 3.56 4.39 15.73
N ILE A 267 3.74 5.25 16.74
CA ILE A 267 4.86 6.22 16.78
C ILE A 267 6.21 5.49 16.86
N ALA A 268 6.32 4.45 17.68
CA ALA A 268 7.53 3.62 17.74
C ALA A 268 7.82 2.96 16.38
N SER A 269 6.79 2.48 15.69
CA SER A 269 6.90 1.90 14.35
C SER A 269 7.36 2.94 13.33
N ILE A 270 6.86 4.18 13.40
CA ILE A 270 7.30 5.30 12.56
C ILE A 270 8.78 5.62 12.79
N ALA A 271 9.22 5.66 14.05
CA ALA A 271 10.63 5.88 14.37
C ALA A 271 11.53 4.76 13.82
N ALA A 272 11.08 3.50 13.94
CA ALA A 272 11.76 2.35 13.36
C ALA A 272 11.77 2.37 11.82
N ILE A 273 10.69 2.82 11.18
CA ILE A 273 10.64 3.09 9.73
C ILE A 273 11.70 4.14 9.37
N ALA A 274 11.71 5.29 10.04
CA ALA A 274 12.61 6.38 9.71
C ALA A 274 14.09 5.96 9.79
N ALA A 275 14.51 5.41 10.94
CA ALA A 275 15.91 5.13 11.22
C ALA A 275 16.35 3.74 10.75
N GLY A 276 15.58 2.70 11.05
CA GLY A 276 16.01 1.31 10.86
C GLY A 276 15.73 0.77 9.46
N SER A 277 14.68 1.25 8.79
CA SER A 277 14.40 0.78 7.43
C SER A 277 15.34 1.32 6.35
N LEU A 278 16.30 2.20 6.71
CA LEU A 278 17.42 2.54 5.83
C LEU A 278 18.11 1.26 5.32
N TYR A 279 18.22 0.24 6.18
CA TYR A 279 18.91 -1.01 5.90
C TYR A 279 18.10 -1.97 5.02
N VAL A 280 16.81 -2.16 5.32
CA VAL A 280 15.92 -3.09 4.61
C VAL A 280 15.15 -2.45 3.45
N GLY A 281 15.24 -1.13 3.30
CA GLY A 281 14.63 -0.35 2.22
C GLY A 281 15.71 0.16 1.27
N PRO A 282 16.04 1.46 1.27
CA PRO A 282 16.96 2.09 0.32
C PRO A 282 18.29 1.34 0.06
N VAL A 283 18.95 0.81 1.08
CA VAL A 283 20.21 0.08 0.91
C VAL A 283 20.00 -1.25 0.17
N LEU A 284 18.97 -2.00 0.55
CA LEU A 284 18.64 -3.26 -0.11
C LEU A 284 18.28 -3.01 -1.58
N TRP A 285 17.48 -1.98 -1.86
CA TRP A 285 17.10 -1.60 -3.22
C TRP A 285 18.33 -1.21 -4.04
N LEU A 286 19.27 -0.45 -3.46
CA LEU A 286 20.53 -0.14 -4.11
C LEU A 286 21.38 -1.40 -4.36
N PHE A 287 21.44 -2.37 -3.45
CA PHE A 287 22.16 -3.62 -3.69
C PHE A 287 21.61 -4.40 -4.88
N GLU A 288 20.29 -4.38 -5.07
CA GLU A 288 19.61 -5.00 -6.20
C GLU A 288 19.89 -4.23 -7.50
N ASP A 289 19.76 -2.89 -7.48
CA ASP A 289 19.83 -2.02 -8.66
C ASP A 289 21.26 -1.78 -9.17
N LEU A 290 22.29 -1.94 -8.31
CA LEU A 290 23.70 -1.63 -8.65
C LEU A 290 24.31 -2.58 -9.68
N GLY A 291 23.78 -3.79 -9.85
CA GLY A 291 24.41 -4.84 -10.66
C GLY A 291 25.77 -5.31 -10.14
N VAL A 292 26.14 -4.94 -8.90
CA VAL A 292 27.38 -5.34 -8.24
C VAL A 292 27.19 -6.68 -7.55
N ARG A 293 28.19 -7.56 -7.64
CA ARG A 293 28.23 -8.88 -6.99
C ARG A 293 29.49 -9.01 -6.15
N ILE A 294 29.37 -9.79 -5.08
CA ILE A 294 30.47 -10.19 -4.22
C ILE A 294 31.09 -11.45 -4.81
N PHE A 295 32.37 -11.38 -5.17
CA PHE A 295 33.14 -12.51 -5.68
C PHE A 295 34.11 -13.02 -4.62
N ASP A 296 33.90 -14.26 -4.17
CA ASP A 296 34.85 -15.00 -3.34
C ASP A 296 35.90 -15.67 -4.24
N THR A 297 37.13 -15.19 -4.19
CA THR A 297 38.23 -15.66 -5.06
C THR A 297 38.67 -17.08 -4.73
N VAL A 298 38.45 -17.55 -3.50
CA VAL A 298 38.84 -18.89 -3.05
C VAL A 298 37.78 -19.90 -3.48
N LYS A 299 36.51 -19.59 -3.23
CA LYS A 299 35.40 -20.49 -3.59
C LYS A 299 34.99 -20.37 -5.06
N ARG A 300 35.41 -19.31 -5.76
CA ARG A 300 35.00 -18.93 -7.12
C ARG A 300 33.49 -18.81 -7.27
N VAL A 301 32.83 -18.29 -6.23
CA VAL A 301 31.38 -18.10 -6.22
C VAL A 301 31.07 -16.61 -6.25
N MET A 302 30.13 -16.23 -7.10
CA MET A 302 29.51 -14.91 -7.10
C MET A 302 28.21 -14.94 -6.30
N LYS A 303 28.00 -13.96 -5.44
CA LYS A 303 26.76 -13.80 -4.66
C LYS A 303 26.26 -12.35 -4.73
N PRO A 304 24.94 -12.13 -4.69
CA PRO A 304 24.41 -10.79 -4.48
C PRO A 304 24.83 -10.27 -3.10
N PRO A 305 25.05 -8.95 -2.95
CA PRO A 305 25.17 -8.34 -1.64
C PRO A 305 23.86 -8.55 -0.87
N ALA A 306 23.97 -8.96 0.38
CA ALA A 306 22.83 -9.19 1.24
C ALA A 306 22.97 -8.39 2.53
N ILE A 307 21.83 -8.04 3.09
CA ILE A 307 21.69 -7.48 4.43
C ILE A 307 21.77 -8.60 5.48
N HIS A 308 21.97 -8.22 6.74
CA HIS A 308 22.05 -9.14 7.87
C HIS A 308 20.73 -9.90 8.07
N SER A 309 20.80 -11.21 8.34
CA SER A 309 19.63 -12.11 8.44
C SER A 309 18.59 -11.64 9.45
N LEU A 310 19.02 -11.13 10.61
CA LEU A 310 18.10 -10.59 11.61
C LEU A 310 17.21 -9.46 11.07
N ALA A 311 17.72 -8.60 10.18
CA ALA A 311 16.90 -7.55 9.59
C ALA A 311 15.91 -8.10 8.55
N ASP A 312 16.27 -9.20 7.90
CA ASP A 312 15.43 -9.94 6.95
C ASP A 312 14.27 -10.64 7.69
N GLU A 313 14.58 -11.29 8.82
CA GLU A 313 13.59 -11.93 9.71
C GLU A 313 12.53 -10.94 10.24
N MET A 314 12.91 -9.69 10.50
CA MET A 314 11.99 -8.64 10.95
C MET A 314 11.01 -8.18 9.86
N VAL A 315 11.24 -8.54 8.60
CA VAL A 315 10.40 -8.19 7.44
C VAL A 315 9.56 -9.38 6.96
N GLU A 316 9.63 -10.52 7.64
CA GLU A 316 8.84 -11.70 7.26
C GLU A 316 7.33 -11.43 7.32
N ILE A 317 6.63 -11.88 6.28
CA ILE A 317 5.19 -11.69 6.08
C ILE A 317 4.37 -12.22 7.26
N TYR A 318 4.82 -13.31 7.87
CA TYR A 318 4.14 -13.88 9.03
C TYR A 318 4.15 -12.91 10.22
N THR A 319 5.31 -12.36 10.56
CA THR A 319 5.47 -11.34 11.61
C THR A 319 4.67 -10.08 11.29
N PHE A 320 4.67 -9.66 10.03
CA PHE A 320 3.90 -8.50 9.56
C PHE A 320 2.38 -8.66 9.71
N ILE A 321 1.83 -9.85 9.45
CA ILE A 321 0.39 -10.10 9.53
C ILE A 321 -0.04 -10.35 10.98
N PHE A 322 0.60 -11.29 11.67
CA PHE A 322 0.11 -11.76 12.96
C PHE A 322 0.40 -10.80 14.11
N SER A 323 1.50 -10.04 14.03
CA SER A 323 1.94 -9.21 15.15
C SER A 323 1.05 -7.99 15.40
N PRO A 324 0.66 -7.17 14.39
CA PRO A 324 -0.32 -6.11 14.57
C PRO A 324 -1.67 -6.61 15.06
N ILE A 325 -2.13 -7.74 14.52
CA ILE A 325 -3.40 -8.36 14.92
C ILE A 325 -3.31 -8.75 16.40
N GLY A 326 -2.31 -9.54 16.79
CA GLY A 326 -2.12 -9.96 18.18
C GLY A 326 -2.04 -8.77 19.14
N PHE A 327 -1.31 -7.72 18.75
CA PHE A 327 -1.20 -6.50 19.54
C PHE A 327 -2.55 -5.78 19.72
N THR A 328 -3.28 -5.49 18.64
CA THR A 328 -4.55 -4.75 18.77
C THR A 328 -5.63 -5.54 19.48
N PHE A 329 -5.65 -6.87 19.34
CA PHE A 329 -6.53 -7.73 20.12
C PHE A 329 -6.20 -7.73 21.61
N THR A 330 -4.90 -7.74 21.95
CA THR A 330 -4.46 -7.71 23.35
C THR A 330 -4.79 -6.37 23.99
N VAL A 331 -4.55 -5.27 23.28
CA VAL A 331 -4.82 -3.90 23.76
C VAL A 331 -6.32 -3.60 23.84
N ALA A 332 -7.14 -4.24 23.02
CA ALA A 332 -8.60 -4.12 23.06
C ALA A 332 -9.27 -5.07 24.07
N ASP A 333 -8.51 -5.76 24.93
CA ASP A 333 -9.02 -6.75 25.89
C ASP A 333 -9.96 -7.81 25.26
N GLY A 334 -9.67 -8.19 24.00
CA GLY A 334 -10.47 -9.16 23.26
C GLY A 334 -11.72 -8.62 22.57
N ASP A 335 -12.00 -7.31 22.63
CA ASP A 335 -13.05 -6.69 21.81
C ASP A 335 -12.64 -6.68 20.33
N LEU A 336 -13.27 -7.56 19.56
CA LEU A 336 -13.02 -7.73 18.13
C LEU A 336 -13.26 -6.44 17.33
N LEU A 337 -14.32 -5.69 17.63
CA LEU A 337 -14.69 -4.52 16.85
C LEU A 337 -13.69 -3.39 17.09
N LEU A 338 -13.35 -3.15 18.36
CA LEU A 338 -12.33 -2.16 18.71
C LEU A 338 -10.96 -2.56 18.15
N ALA A 339 -10.56 -3.83 18.25
CA ALA A 339 -9.30 -4.33 17.72
C ALA A 339 -9.17 -4.09 16.19
N LEU A 340 -10.25 -4.33 15.42
CA LEU A 340 -10.27 -4.09 13.98
C LEU A 340 -10.20 -2.60 13.63
N VAL A 341 -10.85 -1.72 14.41
CA VAL A 341 -10.75 -0.27 14.24
C VAL A 341 -9.32 0.20 14.49
N LEU A 342 -8.71 -0.21 15.62
CA LEU A 342 -7.33 0.13 15.98
C LEU A 342 -6.34 -0.36 14.90
N LEU A 343 -6.54 -1.59 14.42
CA LEU A 343 -5.75 -2.19 13.35
C LEU A 343 -5.82 -1.34 12.07
N GLY A 344 -7.03 -1.00 11.64
CA GLY A 344 -7.26 -0.17 10.45
C GLY A 344 -6.58 1.20 10.55
N LEU A 345 -6.66 1.85 11.71
CA LEU A 345 -6.00 3.14 11.95
C LEU A 345 -4.47 3.04 11.90
N THR A 346 -3.88 2.03 12.56
CA THR A 346 -2.43 1.80 12.52
C THR A 346 -1.95 1.51 11.11
N PHE A 347 -2.63 0.62 10.38
CA PHE A 347 -2.26 0.29 9.00
C PHE A 347 -2.38 1.51 8.09
N HIS A 348 -3.46 2.28 8.18
CA HIS A 348 -3.63 3.49 7.38
C HIS A 348 -2.52 4.52 7.64
N LEU A 349 -2.13 4.72 8.90
CA LEU A 349 -1.04 5.63 9.26
C LEU A 349 0.31 5.15 8.69
N LEU A 350 0.67 3.89 8.95
CA LEU A 350 1.97 3.36 8.55
C LEU A 350 2.09 3.19 7.03
N ILE A 351 1.02 2.79 6.34
CA ILE A 351 1.02 2.66 4.87
C ILE A 351 1.15 4.04 4.21
N THR A 352 0.47 5.06 4.74
CA THR A 352 0.56 6.43 4.22
C THR A 352 1.99 6.96 4.32
N ILE A 353 2.63 6.79 5.48
CA ILE A 353 4.01 7.24 5.69
C ILE A 353 4.98 6.44 4.81
N SER A 354 4.87 5.11 4.79
CA SER A 354 5.80 4.23 4.08
C SER A 354 5.68 4.36 2.57
N MET A 355 4.46 4.45 2.01
CA MET A 355 4.26 4.67 0.58
C MET A 355 4.76 6.04 0.15
N THR A 356 4.48 7.09 0.93
CA THR A 356 4.90 8.45 0.58
C THR A 356 6.42 8.58 0.61
N SER A 357 7.09 8.09 1.66
CA SER A 357 8.55 8.15 1.75
C SER A 357 9.23 7.31 0.66
N THR A 358 8.69 6.13 0.35
CA THR A 358 9.16 5.25 -0.73
C THR A 358 9.02 5.92 -2.09
N TYR A 359 7.86 6.52 -2.38
CA TYR A 359 7.65 7.25 -3.62
C TYR A 359 8.63 8.42 -3.78
N LEU A 360 8.79 9.25 -2.75
CA LEU A 360 9.73 10.36 -2.77
C LEU A 360 11.18 9.87 -2.96
N TYR A 361 11.54 8.74 -2.36
CA TYR A 361 12.85 8.14 -2.54
C TYR A 361 13.09 7.67 -3.97
N LEU A 362 12.18 6.86 -4.53
CA LEU A 362 12.30 6.34 -5.90
C LEU A 362 12.33 7.48 -6.92
N ARG A 363 11.43 8.47 -6.77
CA ARG A 363 11.31 9.58 -7.72
C ARG A 363 12.49 10.54 -7.68
N PHE A 364 13.02 10.87 -6.50
CA PHE A 364 13.98 11.97 -6.35
C PHE A 364 15.39 11.54 -5.93
N SER A 365 15.58 10.33 -5.40
CA SER A 365 16.83 9.94 -4.72
C SER A 365 17.53 8.74 -5.36
N ALA A 366 16.77 7.70 -5.74
CA ALA A 366 17.31 6.41 -6.15
C ALA A 366 18.36 6.52 -7.26
N HIS A 367 18.03 7.21 -8.37
CA HIS A 367 18.96 7.37 -9.49
C HIS A 367 20.24 8.14 -9.11
N GLN A 368 20.12 9.18 -8.29
CA GLN A 368 21.29 9.96 -7.86
C GLN A 368 22.18 9.13 -6.92
N HIS A 369 21.58 8.36 -6.02
CA HIS A 369 22.30 7.46 -5.13
C HIS A 369 23.00 6.35 -5.88
N LEU A 370 22.34 5.72 -6.84
CA LEU A 370 22.93 4.69 -7.70
C LEU A 370 24.23 5.19 -8.35
N HIS A 371 24.17 6.36 -8.98
CA HIS A 371 25.35 6.99 -9.59
C HIS A 371 26.45 7.31 -8.55
N ARG A 372 26.09 7.93 -7.42
CA ARG A 372 27.04 8.30 -6.36
C ARG A 372 27.72 7.09 -5.73
N VAL A 373 27.00 5.98 -5.57
CA VAL A 373 27.56 4.74 -5.02
C VAL A 373 28.58 4.16 -5.99
N LEU A 374 28.23 4.01 -7.27
CA LEU A 374 29.14 3.50 -8.29
C LEU A 374 30.40 4.36 -8.45
N SER A 375 30.24 5.69 -8.50
CA SER A 375 31.37 6.61 -8.60
C SER A 375 32.30 6.46 -7.39
N LYS A 376 31.75 6.47 -6.17
CA LYS A 376 32.54 6.31 -4.93
C LYS A 376 33.23 4.95 -4.83
N LEU A 377 32.61 3.86 -5.29
CA LEU A 377 33.25 2.53 -5.27
C LEU A 377 34.39 2.46 -6.29
N THR A 378 34.23 3.11 -7.45
CA THR A 378 35.24 3.19 -8.51
C THR A 378 36.42 4.07 -8.09
N GLU A 379 36.15 5.28 -7.60
CA GLU A 379 37.16 6.23 -7.10
C GLU A 379 38.01 5.64 -5.96
N LYS A 380 37.40 4.82 -5.10
CA LYS A 380 38.10 4.15 -3.99
C LYS A 380 38.82 2.85 -4.41
N GLY A 381 38.77 2.47 -5.68
CA GLY A 381 39.35 1.21 -6.18
C GLY A 381 38.73 -0.05 -5.56
N LEU A 382 37.49 0.05 -5.07
CA LEU A 382 36.77 -1.07 -4.44
C LEU A 382 36.01 -1.93 -5.46
N LEU A 383 35.66 -1.35 -6.60
CA LEU A 383 34.93 -2.02 -7.68
C LEU A 383 35.90 -2.49 -8.77
N THR A 384 35.83 -3.78 -9.08
CA THR A 384 36.51 -4.32 -10.27
C THR A 384 35.59 -4.15 -11.48
N PRO A 385 36.03 -3.46 -12.55
CA PRO A 385 35.22 -3.29 -13.75
C PRO A 385 34.96 -4.66 -14.41
N TYR A 386 33.81 -4.77 -15.09
CA TYR A 386 33.44 -5.98 -15.81
C TYR A 386 34.50 -6.33 -16.85
N ILE A 387 35.25 -7.41 -16.61
CA ILE A 387 36.06 -8.03 -17.65
C ILE A 387 35.12 -9.02 -18.34
N ARG A 388 34.72 -8.72 -19.58
CA ARG A 388 34.13 -9.73 -20.46
C ARG A 388 35.12 -10.89 -20.55
N LEU A 389 34.82 -11.99 -19.84
CA LEU A 389 35.49 -13.27 -20.06
C LEU A 389 34.95 -13.91 -21.34
#